data_AF-A0A3D5BZV2-F1
#
_entry.id   AF-A0A3D5BZV2-F1
#
_cell.length_a   1.000
_cell.length_b   1.000
_cell.length_c   1.000
_cell.angle_alpha   90.00
_cell.angle_beta   90.00
_cell.angle_gamma   90.00
#
_symmetry.space_group_name_H-M   'P 1'
#
loop_
_entity.id
_entity.type
_entity.pdbx_description
1 polymer ?
#
loop_
_entity_poly.entity_id
_entity_poly.type
_entity_poly.pdbx_seq_one_letter_code
_entity_poly.pdbx_strand_id
1 'polypeptide(L)' 'MTTNIALCLWGLPEPPASATAYADAIGFDSVDVRPGYLEVAAADRVLPLSCMAVAHLMPEGAALDDVHSEARQLAIAH' A
#
# COMPACT_ATOMS: atom_id res chain seq x y z
N MET A 1 -11.00 -1.15 -23.63
CA MET A 1 -10.52 -1.39 -22.26
C MET A 1 -9.71 -0.18 -21.87
N THR A 2 -10.15 0.58 -20.87
CA THR A 2 -9.32 1.62 -20.25
C THR A 2 -8.31 0.91 -19.33
N THR A 3 -7.04 1.29 -19.42
CA THR A 3 -5.99 0.79 -18.53
C THR A 3 -6.22 1.39 -17.15
N ASN A 4 -6.34 0.56 -16.11
CA ASN A 4 -6.39 1.03 -14.73
C ASN A 4 -4.97 1.43 -14.29
N ILE A 5 -4.80 2.66 -13.82
CA ILE A 5 -3.53 3.19 -13.33
C ILE A 5 -3.67 3.49 -11.83
N ALA A 6 -2.87 2.79 -11.02
CA ALA A 6 -2.79 2.99 -9.58
C ALA A 6 -1.61 3.89 -9.21
N LEU A 7 -1.77 4.74 -8.18
CA LEU A 7 -0.66 5.49 -7.58
C LEU A 7 -0.22 4.84 -6.27
N CYS A 8 1.07 4.52 -6.17
CA CYS A 8 1.68 4.10 -4.92
C CYS A 8 1.94 5.30 -4.02
N LEU A 9 1.17 5.43 -2.95
CA LEU A 9 1.28 6.54 -1.99
C LEU A 9 2.45 6.37 -1.02
N TRP A 10 3.21 5.27 -1.11
CA TRP A 10 4.28 4.92 -0.18
C TRP A 10 5.33 6.03 -0.03
N GLY A 11 5.78 6.60 -1.15
CA GLY A 11 6.85 7.59 -1.19
C GLY A 11 6.41 9.03 -0.98
N LEU A 12 5.11 9.28 -0.79
CA LEU A 12 4.59 10.64 -0.66
C LEU A 12 4.76 11.16 0.77
N PRO A 13 5.33 12.37 0.96
CA PRO A 13 5.53 12.95 2.28
C PRO A 13 4.22 13.41 2.93
N GLU A 14 3.13 13.53 2.16
CA GLU A 14 1.84 14.01 2.64
C GLU A 14 1.07 12.95 3.45
N PRO A 15 0.14 13.39 4.33
CA PRO A 15 -0.79 12.50 4.99
C PRO A 15 -1.62 11.68 3.97
N PRO A 16 -1.95 10.42 4.30
CA PRO A 16 -2.76 9.52 3.47
C PRO A 16 -3.98 10.13 2.76
N ALA A 17 -4.82 10.87 3.48
CA ALA A 17 -6.02 11.49 2.93
C ALA A 17 -5.68 12.54 1.86
N SER A 18 -4.67 13.38 2.13
CA SER A 18 -4.18 14.39 1.19
C SER A 18 -3.53 13.77 -0.04
N ALA A 19 -2.76 12.70 0.14
CA ALA A 19 -2.11 11.97 -0.96
C ALA A 19 -3.14 11.29 -1.89
N THR A 20 -4.25 10.81 -1.33
CA THR A 20 -5.34 10.18 -2.10
C THR A 20 -6.16 11.20 -2.87
N ALA A 21 -6.45 12.36 -2.26
CA ALA A 21 -7.09 13.48 -2.96
C ALA A 21 -6.21 14.02 -4.10
N TYR A 22 -4.89 14.05 -3.91
CA TYR A 22 -3.94 14.39 -4.97
C TYR A 22 -3.99 13.38 -6.13
N ALA A 23 -4.00 12.07 -5.82
CA ALA A 23 -4.10 11.03 -6.84
C ALA A 23 -5.37 11.15 -7.69
N ASP A 24 -6.51 11.43 -7.05
CA ASP A 24 -7.79 11.68 -7.73
C ASP A 24 -7.71 12.90 -8.65
N ALA A 25 -7.14 14.01 -8.16
CA ALA A 25 -6.98 15.24 -8.94
C ALA A 25 -6.08 15.09 -10.18
N ILE A 26 -5.13 14.16 -10.17
CA ILE A 26 -4.25 13.85 -11.30
C ILE A 26 -4.89 12.84 -12.27
N GLY A 27 -5.96 12.15 -11.86
CA GLY A 27 -6.71 11.21 -12.69
C GLY A 27 -6.25 9.75 -12.56
N PHE A 28 -5.73 9.36 -11.40
CA PHE A 28 -5.49 7.95 -11.09
C PHE A 28 -6.81 7.23 -10.75
N ASP A 29 -6.88 5.94 -11.07
CA ASP A 29 -8.09 5.12 -10.87
C ASP A 29 -8.15 4.47 -9.47
N SER A 30 -6.98 4.29 -8.84
CA SER A 30 -6.84 3.60 -7.56
C SER A 30 -5.53 3.95 -6.86
N VAL A 31 -5.38 3.50 -5.61
CA VAL A 31 -4.18 3.74 -4.80
C VAL A 31 -3.61 2.46 -4.20
N ASP A 32 -2.28 2.43 -4.07
CA ASP A 32 -1.55 1.40 -3.33
C ASP A 32 -0.98 2.00 -2.04
N VAL A 33 -1.16 1.30 -0.93
CA VAL A 33 -0.99 1.90 0.40
C VAL A 33 -0.22 1.03 1.39
N ARG A 34 0.25 1.64 2.48
CA ARG A 34 0.80 0.91 3.64
C ARG A 34 -0.33 0.43 4.57
N PRO A 35 -0.14 -0.60 5.40
CA PRO A 35 -1.14 -1.08 6.36
C PRO A 35 -1.71 -0.01 7.30
N GLY A 36 -0.91 0.96 7.75
CA GLY A 36 -1.39 2.10 8.55
C GLY A 36 -2.39 3.01 7.83
N TYR A 37 -2.48 2.94 6.50
CA TYR A 37 -3.53 3.60 5.73
C TYR A 37 -4.93 3.03 6.05
N LEU A 38 -5.01 1.80 6.56
CA LEU A 38 -6.28 1.22 6.99
C LEU A 38 -6.90 1.93 8.20
N GLU A 39 -6.10 2.73 8.94
CA GLU A 39 -6.58 3.57 10.03
C GLU A 39 -7.27 4.84 9.53
N VAL A 40 -7.08 5.21 8.26
CA VAL A 40 -7.79 6.33 7.61
C VAL A 40 -9.26 5.95 7.49
N ALA A 41 -10.16 6.80 7.97
CA ALA A 41 -11.58 6.54 7.89
C ALA A 41 -12.01 6.34 6.42
N ALA A 42 -12.93 5.41 6.18
CA ALA A 42 -13.38 5.10 4.81
C ALA A 42 -13.95 6.32 4.07
N ALA A 43 -14.54 7.27 4.81
CA ALA A 43 -15.06 8.53 4.26
C ALA A 43 -13.97 9.45 3.69
N ASP A 44 -12.73 9.33 4.17
CA ASP A 44 -11.58 10.14 3.71
C ASP A 44 -10.81 9.47 2.56
N ARG A 45 -11.22 8.25 2.17
CA ARG A 45 -10.61 7.51 1.05
C ARG A 45 -11.36 7.85 -0.24
N VAL A 46 -10.78 8.73 -1.04
CA VAL A 46 -11.39 9.21 -2.29
C VAL A 46 -11.31 8.17 -3.41
N LEU A 47 -10.23 7.40 -3.46
CA LEU A 47 -10.01 6.37 -4.47
C LEU A 47 -10.06 4.95 -3.88
N PRO A 48 -10.47 3.94 -4.67
CA PRO A 48 -10.41 2.55 -4.27
C PRO A 48 -8.96 2.08 -4.08
N LEU A 49 -8.77 1.10 -3.20
CA LEU A 49 -7.47 0.52 -2.90
C LEU A 49 -7.22 -0.67 -3.82
N SER A 50 -6.10 -0.65 -4.55
CA SER A 50 -5.73 -1.72 -5.49
C SER A 50 -4.85 -2.78 -4.80
N CYS A 51 -3.77 -2.35 -4.12
CA CYS A 51 -2.99 -3.24 -3.28
C CYS A 51 -2.53 -2.60 -1.95
N MET A 52 -2.10 -3.46 -1.02
CA MET A 52 -1.53 -3.06 0.26
C MET A 52 -0.15 -3.69 0.42
N ALA A 53 0.84 -2.87 0.74
CA ALA A 53 2.22 -3.30 0.97
C ALA A 53 2.37 -3.92 2.39
N VAL A 54 1.91 -5.16 2.54
CA VAL A 54 1.93 -5.91 3.82
C VAL A 54 3.35 -6.13 4.37
N ALA A 55 4.37 -6.03 3.51
CA ALA A 55 5.78 -6.18 3.87
C ALA A 55 6.23 -5.29 5.06
N HIS A 56 5.55 -4.17 5.31
CA HIS A 56 5.87 -3.27 6.42
C HIS A 56 5.41 -3.77 7.81
N LEU A 57 4.57 -4.81 7.86
CA LEU A 57 4.24 -5.53 9.10
C LEU A 57 5.25 -6.65 9.41
N MET A 58 6.15 -6.92 8.47
CA MET A 58 7.14 -7.97 8.63
C MET A 58 8.35 -7.41 9.41
N PRO A 59 8.96 -8.20 10.30
CA PRO A 59 10.15 -7.78 11.02
C PRO A 59 11.29 -7.42 10.06
N GLU A 60 12.16 -6.51 10.48
CA GLU A 60 13.39 -6.17 9.74
C GLU A 60 14.21 -7.45 9.50
N GLY A 61 14.51 -7.77 8.23
CA GLY A 61 15.14 -9.05 7.86
C GLY A 61 14.17 -10.18 7.51
N ALA A 62 12.86 -9.94 7.49
CA ALA A 62 11.90 -10.84 6.85
C ALA A 62 12.21 -10.89 5.36
N ALA A 63 12.93 -11.93 4.98
CA ALA A 63 13.58 -12.03 3.70
C ALA A 63 12.57 -12.43 2.61
N LEU A 64 11.71 -11.48 2.21
CA LEU A 64 10.77 -11.65 1.11
C LEU A 64 11.49 -11.86 -0.23
N ASP A 65 12.73 -11.38 -0.32
CA ASP A 65 13.58 -11.45 -1.50
C ASP A 65 14.68 -12.52 -1.39
N ASP A 66 14.80 -13.22 -0.26
CA ASP A 66 15.86 -14.23 -0.05
C ASP A 66 15.30 -15.65 -0.24
N VAL A 67 16.14 -16.53 -0.79
CA VAL A 67 15.74 -17.87 -1.28
C VAL A 67 15.49 -18.86 -0.12
N HIS A 68 15.73 -18.44 1.12
CA HIS A 68 15.63 -19.28 2.30
C HIS A 68 14.17 -19.39 2.82
N SER A 69 13.58 -20.56 2.58
CA SER A 69 12.18 -20.92 2.86
C SER A 69 11.73 -20.75 4.32
N GLU A 70 12.63 -20.80 5.29
CA GLU A 70 12.30 -20.66 6.71
C GLU A 70 11.94 -19.21 7.07
N ALA A 71 12.65 -18.22 6.50
CA ALA A 71 12.34 -16.81 6.70
C ALA A 71 10.98 -16.43 6.09
N ARG A 72 10.64 -17.03 4.94
CA ARG A 72 9.31 -16.90 4.32
C ARG A 72 8.19 -17.51 5.17
N GLN A 73 8.44 -18.62 5.86
CA GLN A 73 7.45 -19.24 6.75
C GLN A 73 7.20 -18.39 7.99
N LEU A 74 8.24 -17.77 8.55
CA LEU A 74 8.10 -16.82 9.67
C LEU A 74 7.32 -15.57 9.26
N ALA A 75 7.52 -15.08 8.04
CA ALA A 75 6.74 -14.01 7.45
C ALA A 75 5.24 -14.37 7.28
N ILE A 76 4.91 -15.57 6.81
CA ILE A 76 3.51 -15.99 6.58
C ILE A 76 2.76 -16.28 7.90
N ALA A 77 3.46 -16.65 8.97
CA ALA A 77 2.85 -17.02 10.25
C ALA A 77 2.42 -15.82 11.13
N HIS A 78 2.67 -14.59 10.68
CA HIS A 78 2.33 -13.33 11.34
C HIS A 78 1.39 -12.48 10.49
#